data_AF-A0A1H5E403-F1
#
_entry.id   AF-A0A1H5E403-F1
#
_cell.length_a   1.000
_cell.length_b   1.000
_cell.length_c   1.000
_cell.angle_alpha   90.00
_cell.angle_beta   90.00
_cell.angle_gamma   90.00
#
_symmetry.space_group_name_H-M   'P 1'
#
loop_
_entity.id
_entity.type
_entity.pdbx_description
1 polymer ?
#
loop_
_entity_poly.entity_id
_entity_poly.type
_entity_poly.pdbx_seq_one_letter_code
_entity_poly.pdbx_strand_id
1 'polypeptide(L)'
;MTVNIEARRKDFMRVVAEIADEQSQRRAWFGHGLEVASPDEQFNMFFDDLAAEEFLSRKDNGFIARQQQAAQILYNLMDNLADALPKKIDPKELIDDPRWIAVRAAAAQLLALI
;
A
#
# COMPACT_ATOMS: atom_id res chain seq x y z
N MET A 1 -7.32 20.22 15.48
CA MET A 1 -7.29 18.81 15.89
C MET A 1 -5.84 18.35 15.89
N THR A 2 -5.33 17.85 17.01
CA THR A 2 -3.97 17.29 17.08
C THR A 2 -4.00 15.93 16.39
N VAL A 3 -3.31 15.80 15.25
CA VAL A 3 -3.20 14.53 14.54
C VAL A 3 -2.34 13.59 15.37
N ASN A 4 -2.86 12.42 15.74
CA ASN A 4 -2.06 11.38 16.39
C ASN A 4 -1.19 10.69 15.33
N ILE A 5 0.06 11.15 15.21
CA ILE A 5 1.00 10.65 14.22
C ILE A 5 1.34 9.17 14.45
N GLU A 6 1.49 8.73 15.70
CA GLU A 6 1.83 7.34 15.97
C GLU A 6 0.73 6.39 15.51
N ALA A 7 -0.53 6.76 15.74
CA ALA A 7 -1.68 6.02 15.23
C ALA A 7 -1.68 5.98 13.70
N ARG A 8 -1.48 7.13 13.04
CA ARG A 8 -1.42 7.18 11.57
C ARG A 8 -0.27 6.35 10.99
N ARG A 9 0.91 6.40 11.61
CA ARG A 9 2.05 5.57 11.18
C ARG A 9 1.72 4.09 11.34
N LYS A 10 1.06 3.70 12.43
CA LYS A 10 0.62 2.31 12.64
C LYS A 10 -0.39 1.87 11.58
N ASP A 11 -1.37 2.71 11.25
CA ASP A 11 -2.36 2.41 10.20
C ASP A 11 -1.72 2.33 8.82
N PHE A 12 -0.79 3.23 8.51
CA PHE A 12 0.01 3.18 7.29
C PHE A 12 0.76 1.86 7.19
N MET A 13 1.45 1.46 8.25
CA MET A 13 2.20 0.20 8.26
C MET A 13 1.30 -1.04 8.16
N ARG A 14 0.08 -0.99 8.68
CA ARG A 14 -0.91 -2.07 8.50
C ARG A 14 -1.26 -2.24 7.02
N VAL A 15 -1.60 -1.16 6.32
CA VAL A 15 -1.92 -1.23 4.88
C VAL A 15 -0.70 -1.68 4.07
N VAL A 16 0.50 -1.22 4.41
CA VAL A 16 1.75 -1.70 3.77
C VAL A 16 1.93 -3.21 3.97
N ALA A 17 1.62 -3.75 5.16
CA ALA A 17 1.65 -5.19 5.41
C ALA A 17 0.64 -5.95 4.54
N GLU A 18 -0.56 -5.41 4.35
CA GLU A 18 -1.58 -5.98 3.45
C GLU A 18 -1.13 -5.95 1.98
N ILE A 19 -0.45 -4.88 1.55
CA ILE A 19 0.15 -4.78 0.20
C ILE A 19 1.27 -5.80 0.01
N ALA A 20 2.08 -6.07 1.02
CA ALA A 20 3.19 -7.02 0.92
C ALA A 20 2.73 -8.49 0.86
N ASP A 21 1.53 -8.81 1.36
CA ASP A 21 1.06 -10.18 1.53
C ASP A 21 0.24 -10.69 0.33
N GLU A 22 0.94 -11.33 -0.62
CA GLU A 22 0.32 -11.97 -1.78
C GLU A 22 -0.71 -13.04 -1.39
N GLN A 23 -0.44 -13.84 -0.35
CA GLN A 23 -1.35 -14.93 0.00
C GLN A 23 -2.66 -14.38 0.52
N SER A 24 -2.61 -13.33 1.34
CA SER A 24 -3.81 -12.64 1.82
C SER A 24 -4.57 -11.98 0.67
N GLN A 25 -3.88 -11.32 -0.27
CA GLN A 25 -4.52 -10.78 -1.47
C GLN A 25 -5.20 -11.86 -2.32
N ARG A 26 -4.54 -12.99 -2.57
CA ARG A 26 -5.15 -14.11 -3.31
C ARG A 26 -6.39 -14.67 -2.61
N ARG A 27 -6.41 -14.72 -1.28
CA ARG A 27 -7.61 -15.15 -0.54
C ARG A 27 -8.73 -14.13 -0.64
N ALA A 28 -8.42 -12.85 -0.39
CA ALA A 28 -9.41 -11.79 -0.28
C ALA A 28 -9.97 -11.35 -1.64
N TRP A 29 -9.12 -11.18 -2.64
CA TRP A 29 -9.51 -10.67 -3.96
C TRP A 29 -10.25 -11.69 -4.82
N PHE A 30 -10.04 -12.98 -4.57
CA PHE A 30 -10.68 -14.06 -5.33
C PHE A 30 -11.82 -14.73 -4.55
N GLY A 31 -12.20 -14.18 -3.39
CA GLY A 31 -13.31 -14.67 -2.58
C GLY A 31 -13.09 -16.07 -2.00
N HIS A 32 -11.84 -16.45 -1.76
CA HIS A 32 -11.46 -17.74 -1.18
C HIS A 32 -11.34 -17.71 0.36
N GLY A 33 -11.48 -16.53 1.00
CA GLY A 33 -11.44 -16.33 2.44
C GLY A 33 -12.74 -15.77 3.03
N LEU A 34 -12.73 -15.54 4.36
CA LEU A 34 -13.81 -14.81 5.05
C LEU A 34 -13.78 -13.31 4.74
N GLU A 35 -12.61 -12.81 4.37
CA GLU A 35 -12.34 -11.45 3.95
C GLU A 35 -12.72 -11.32 2.47
N VAL A 36 -13.50 -10.29 2.14
CA VAL A 36 -13.77 -9.89 0.76
C VAL A 36 -13.17 -8.51 0.60
N ALA A 37 -12.19 -8.42 -0.29
CA ALA A 37 -11.58 -7.16 -0.68
C ALA A 37 -11.36 -7.19 -2.20
N SER A 38 -10.99 -6.06 -2.76
CA SER A 38 -10.65 -5.89 -4.17
C SER A 38 -9.35 -5.11 -4.32
N PRO A 39 -8.68 -5.22 -5.47
CA PRO A 39 -7.59 -4.32 -5.81
C PRO A 39 -8.00 -2.86 -5.69
N ASP A 40 -9.18 -2.48 -6.18
CA ASP A 40 -9.69 -1.10 -6.09
C ASP A 40 -9.75 -0.62 -4.63
N GLU A 41 -10.25 -1.44 -3.70
CA GLU A 41 -10.25 -1.12 -2.27
C GLU A 41 -8.83 -1.00 -1.69
N GLN A 42 -7.87 -1.83 -2.14
CA GLN A 42 -6.47 -1.71 -1.70
C GLN A 42 -5.85 -0.37 -2.12
N PHE A 43 -6.13 0.08 -3.35
CA PHE A 43 -5.71 1.39 -3.83
C PHE A 43 -6.38 2.52 -3.06
N ASN A 44 -7.70 2.45 -2.83
CA ASN A 44 -8.43 3.45 -2.06
C ASN A 44 -7.94 3.54 -0.61
N MET A 45 -7.66 2.40 0.04
CA MET A 45 -7.09 2.40 1.39
C MET A 45 -5.74 3.12 1.43
N PHE A 46 -4.91 2.95 0.40
CA PHE A 46 -3.59 3.58 0.33
C PHE A 46 -3.65 5.08 -0.01
N PHE A 47 -4.40 5.45 -1.05
CA PHE A 47 -4.45 6.82 -1.56
C PHE A 47 -5.46 7.70 -0.84
N ASP A 48 -6.67 7.20 -0.59
CA ASP A 48 -7.76 8.01 -0.05
C ASP A 48 -7.83 7.91 1.48
N ASP A 49 -7.95 6.70 2.04
CA ASP A 49 -8.16 6.53 3.48
C ASP A 49 -6.94 6.94 4.29
N LEU A 50 -5.75 6.53 3.85
CA LEU A 50 -4.50 6.91 4.49
C LEU A 50 -4.01 8.31 4.09
N ALA A 51 -4.47 8.83 2.95
CA ALA A 51 -3.89 10.01 2.30
C ALA A 51 -2.36 9.88 2.24
N ALA A 52 -1.84 8.79 1.66
CA ALA A 52 -0.43 8.43 1.74
C ALA A 52 0.51 9.56 1.30
N GLU A 53 0.16 10.30 0.25
CA GLU A 53 0.94 11.46 -0.21
C GLU A 53 1.07 12.52 0.90
N GLU A 54 -0.06 12.94 1.46
CA GLU A 54 -0.10 13.94 2.53
C GLU A 54 0.71 13.44 3.72
N PHE A 55 0.49 12.19 4.15
CA PHE A 55 1.19 11.61 5.30
C PHE A 55 2.72 11.57 5.08
N LEU A 56 3.17 11.12 3.91
CA LEU A 56 4.60 11.02 3.59
C LEU A 56 5.27 12.38 3.40
N SER A 57 4.52 13.41 3.01
CA SER A 57 5.03 14.79 2.87
C SER A 57 5.33 15.46 4.22
N ARG A 58 4.78 14.93 5.32
CA ARG A 58 4.95 15.51 6.65
C ARG A 58 6.34 15.27 7.22
N LYS A 59 6.98 16.34 7.72
CA LYS A 59 8.29 16.25 8.41
C LYS A 59 8.21 15.50 9.74
N ASP A 60 7.04 15.44 10.35
CA ASP A 60 6.80 14.83 11.65
C ASP A 60 6.18 13.43 11.55
N ASN A 61 6.17 12.78 10.38
CA ASN A 61 5.53 11.46 10.18
C ASN A 61 6.17 10.29 10.97
N GLY A 62 7.33 10.53 11.60
CA GLY A 62 8.01 9.57 12.46
C GLY A 62 8.84 8.52 11.72
N PHE A 63 9.11 8.68 10.42
CA PHE A 63 10.07 7.84 9.71
C PHE A 63 11.50 8.39 9.78
N ILE A 64 12.47 7.48 9.92
CA ILE A 64 13.88 7.83 9.68
C ILE A 64 14.16 7.91 8.17
N ALA A 65 15.27 8.51 7.77
CA ALA A 65 15.59 8.76 6.36
C ALA A 65 15.48 7.52 5.44
N ARG A 66 15.93 6.35 5.89
CA ARG A 66 15.85 5.10 5.11
C ARG A 66 14.40 4.60 4.96
N GLN A 67 13.60 4.67 6.03
CA GLN A 67 12.18 4.31 5.99
C GLN A 67 11.41 5.27 5.09
N GLN A 68 11.68 6.58 5.21
CA GLN A 68 11.09 7.62 4.35
C GLN A 68 11.39 7.35 2.87
N GLN A 69 12.65 7.03 2.55
CA GLN A 69 13.04 6.72 1.18
C GLN A 69 12.31 5.48 0.65
N ALA A 70 12.24 4.40 1.44
CA ALA A 70 11.53 3.18 1.05
C ALA A 70 10.02 3.42 0.88
N ALA A 71 9.40 4.20 1.77
CA ALA A 71 7.99 4.59 1.67
C ALA A 71 7.71 5.46 0.44
N GLN A 72 8.62 6.37 0.09
CA GLN A 72 8.49 7.16 -1.14
C GLN A 72 8.63 6.30 -2.40
N ILE A 73 9.52 5.29 -2.39
CA ILE A 73 9.63 4.34 -3.50
C ILE A 73 8.32 3.55 -3.67
N LEU A 74 7.75 3.04 -2.57
CA LEU A 74 6.47 2.36 -2.59
C LEU A 74 5.35 3.27 -3.13
N TYR A 75 5.25 4.50 -2.63
CA TYR A 75 4.29 5.49 -3.10
C TYR A 75 4.39 5.71 -4.60
N ASN A 76 5.60 5.98 -5.10
CA ASN A 76 5.81 6.23 -6.53
C ASN A 76 5.45 5.02 -7.39
N LEU A 77 5.70 3.78 -6.93
CA LEU A 77 5.32 2.58 -7.67
C LEU A 77 3.80 2.40 -7.71
N MET A 78 3.12 2.63 -6.58
CA MET A 78 1.66 2.61 -6.50
C MET A 78 1.04 3.67 -7.44
N ASP A 79 1.58 4.89 -7.41
CA ASP A 79 1.07 6.04 -8.17
C ASP A 79 1.21 5.82 -9.68
N ASN A 80 2.41 5.44 -10.14
CA ASN A 80 2.67 5.11 -11.54
C ASN A 80 1.81 3.92 -12.03
N LEU A 81 1.51 2.97 -11.15
CA LEU A 81 0.66 1.84 -11.51
C LEU A 81 -0.81 2.26 -11.60
N ALA A 82 -1.29 3.09 -10.68
CA ALA A 82 -2.66 3.61 -10.68
C ALA A 82 -2.99 4.35 -12.00
N ASP A 83 -2.08 5.19 -12.48
CA ASP A 83 -2.21 5.92 -13.75
C ASP A 83 -2.36 5.01 -14.99
N ALA A 84 -1.79 3.80 -14.91
CA ALA A 84 -1.78 2.83 -16.01
C ALA A 84 -2.88 1.78 -15.92
N LEU A 85 -3.71 1.80 -14.87
CA LEU A 85 -4.77 0.82 -14.65
C LEU A 85 -6.14 1.35 -15.11
N PRO A 86 -7.05 0.46 -15.54
CA PRO A 86 -8.43 0.84 -15.82
C PRO A 86 -9.15 1.25 -14.53
N LYS A 87 -10.26 1.98 -14.67
CA LYS A 87 -11.11 2.42 -13.54
C LYS A 87 -11.62 1.28 -12.64
N LYS A 88 -11.70 0.06 -13.17
CA LYS A 88 -12.07 -1.14 -12.42
C LYS A 88 -10.99 -2.17 -12.66
N ILE A 89 -10.32 -2.59 -11.59
CA ILE A 89 -9.18 -3.48 -11.68
C ILE A 89 -9.64 -4.93 -11.53
N ASP A 90 -9.32 -5.77 -12.51
CA ASP A 90 -9.54 -7.22 -12.38
C ASP A 90 -8.42 -7.85 -11.54
N PRO A 91 -8.73 -8.52 -10.41
CA PRO A 91 -7.74 -9.25 -9.62
C PRO A 91 -6.86 -10.19 -10.44
N LYS A 92 -7.40 -10.84 -11.47
CA LYS A 92 -6.66 -11.80 -12.32
C LYS A 92 -5.57 -11.13 -13.14
N GLU A 93 -5.81 -9.90 -13.58
CA GLU A 93 -4.87 -9.14 -14.39
C GLU A 93 -3.81 -8.46 -13.52
N LEU A 94 -4.13 -8.12 -12.25
CA LEU A 94 -3.19 -7.43 -11.37
C LEU A 94 -2.30 -8.37 -10.54
N ILE A 95 -2.83 -9.47 -10.00
CA ILE A 95 -2.12 -10.25 -8.96
C ILE A 95 -0.74 -10.75 -9.40
N ASP A 96 -0.61 -11.08 -10.68
CA ASP A 96 0.61 -11.58 -11.32
C ASP A 96 1.26 -10.53 -12.25
N ASP A 97 0.78 -9.29 -12.25
CA ASP A 97 1.38 -8.19 -12.99
C ASP A 97 2.79 -7.89 -12.44
N PRO A 98 3.84 -7.85 -13.29
CA PRO A 98 5.20 -7.52 -12.85
C PRO A 98 5.32 -6.20 -12.08
N ARG A 99 4.48 -5.21 -12.40
CA ARG A 99 4.42 -3.91 -11.73
C ARG A 99 3.84 -4.05 -10.32
N TRP A 100 2.79 -4.86 -10.15
CA TRP A 100 2.23 -5.14 -8.82
C TRP A 100 3.18 -6.00 -7.98
N ILE A 101 3.88 -6.96 -8.58
CA ILE A 101 4.96 -7.71 -7.92
C ILE A 101 6.05 -6.75 -7.40
N ALA A 102 6.44 -5.74 -8.19
CA ALA A 102 7.39 -4.72 -7.75
C ALA A 102 6.86 -3.88 -6.58
N VAL A 103 5.56 -3.51 -6.60
CA VAL A 103 4.89 -2.86 -5.46
C VAL A 103 4.96 -3.73 -4.21
N ARG A 104 4.59 -5.02 -4.29
CA ARG A 104 4.68 -5.96 -3.15
C ARG A 104 6.09 -6.05 -2.60
N ALA A 105 7.08 -6.14 -3.49
CA ALA A 105 8.49 -6.19 -3.10
C ALA A 105 8.92 -4.91 -2.39
N ALA A 106 8.51 -3.74 -2.85
CA ALA A 106 8.81 -2.46 -2.20
C ALA A 106 8.12 -2.35 -0.82
N ALA A 107 6.88 -2.81 -0.70
CA ALA A 107 6.17 -2.87 0.58
C ALA A 107 6.88 -3.79 1.59
N ALA A 108 7.29 -4.98 1.15
CA ALA A 108 8.07 -5.91 1.97
C ALA A 108 9.42 -5.32 2.41
N GLN A 109 10.11 -4.59 1.51
CA GLN A 109 11.35 -3.89 1.85
C GLN A 109 11.14 -2.81 2.91
N LEU A 110 10.05 -2.02 2.80
CA LEU A 110 9.73 -1.03 3.82
C LEU A 110 9.47 -1.68 5.18
N LEU A 111 8.72 -2.78 5.23
CA LEU A 111 8.44 -3.51 6.48
C LEU A 111 9.72 -4.04 7.15
N ALA A 112 10.71 -4.46 6.37
CA ALA A 112 11.99 -4.94 6.88
C ALA A 112 12.87 -3.84 7.52
N LEU A 113 12.51 -2.56 7.35
CA LEU A 113 13.22 -1.41 7.91
C LEU A 113 12.60 -0.88 9.20
N ILE A 114 11.53 -1.50 9.71
CA ILE A 114 10.75 -1.07 10.87
C ILE A 114 11.18 -1.80 12.13
#